data_AF-C9N060-F1
#
_entry.id   AF-C9N060-F1
#
_cell.length_a   1.000
_cell.length_b   1.000
_cell.length_c   1.000
_cell.angle_alpha   90.00
_cell.angle_beta   90.00
_cell.angle_gamma   90.00
#
_symmetry.space_group_name_H-M   'P 1'
#
loop_
_entity.id
_entity.type
_entity.pdbx_description
1 polymer ?
#
loop_
_entity_poly.entity_id
_entity_poly.type
_entity_poly.pdbx_seq_one_letter_code
_entity_poly.pdbx_strand_id
1 'polypeptide(L)'
;MAYEGFLPKKKGRQTLFNKLKEEERTIVILESPNRILKTLKDIKEYLGERYVVITRELTKIYEEIIRGNVSEIIEKLEEKPIKGEIVLFIRAINDDGIYLKNQ
;
A
#
# COMPACT_ATOMS: atom_id res chain seq x y z
N MET A 1 -14.59 1.18 0.76
CA MET A 1 -13.15 1.50 0.96
C MET A 1 -12.99 2.37 2.19
N ALA A 2 -11.84 2.28 2.87
CA ALA A 2 -11.41 3.19 3.92
C ALA A 2 -10.28 4.08 3.37
N TYR A 3 -10.54 5.38 3.22
CA TYR A 3 -9.57 6.32 2.66
C TYR A 3 -8.88 7.11 3.78
N GLU A 4 -7.56 6.98 3.88
CA GLU A 4 -6.75 7.58 4.96
C GLU A 4 -5.85 8.73 4.45
N GLY A 5 -5.86 9.01 3.15
CA GLY A 5 -5.04 10.06 2.55
C GLY A 5 -3.55 9.89 2.84
N PHE A 6 -2.85 10.98 3.14
CA PHE A 6 -1.43 10.93 3.50
C PHE A 6 -1.23 10.53 4.97
N LEU A 7 -0.46 9.46 5.19
CA LEU A 7 -0.16 8.99 6.53
C LEU A 7 0.64 10.03 7.35
N PRO A 8 0.43 10.11 8.68
CA PRO A 8 1.27 10.90 9.57
C PRO A 8 2.75 10.52 9.43
N LYS A 9 3.63 11.52 9.50
CA LYS A 9 5.09 11.31 9.36
C LYS A 9 5.72 10.67 10.62
N LYS A 10 5.20 11.01 11.80
CA LYS A 10 5.73 10.57 13.11
C LYS A 10 4.60 10.28 14.12
N LYS A 11 4.14 11.30 14.85
CA LYS A 11 3.09 11.17 15.88
C LYS A 11 1.79 10.65 15.26
N GLY A 12 1.17 9.66 15.90
CA GLY A 12 -0.08 9.05 15.46
C GLY A 12 0.05 7.99 14.36
N ARG A 13 1.23 7.80 13.76
CA ARG A 13 1.44 6.80 12.69
C ARG A 13 1.18 5.38 13.17
N GLN A 14 1.79 4.98 14.29
CA GLN A 14 1.60 3.66 14.89
C GLN A 14 0.15 3.43 15.31
N THR A 15 -0.46 4.42 15.97
CA THR A 15 -1.88 4.36 16.37
C THR A 15 -2.80 4.15 15.18
N LEU A 16 -2.53 4.83 14.06
CA LEU A 16 -3.28 4.65 12.82
C LEU A 16 -3.10 3.22 12.27
N PHE A 17 -1.87 2.71 12.17
CA PHE A 17 -1.65 1.35 11.69
C PHE A 17 -2.31 0.28 12.56
N ASN A 18 -2.26 0.43 13.89
CA ASN A 18 -2.95 -0.48 14.80
C ASN A 18 -4.47 -0.46 14.59
N LYS A 19 -5.07 0.71 14.30
CA LYS A 19 -6.48 0.81 13.92
C LYS A 19 -6.76 0.11 12.58
N LEU A 20 -5.88 0.30 11.59
CA LEU A 20 -6.04 -0.25 10.24
C LEU A 20 -5.84 -1.77 10.17
N LYS A 21 -5.17 -2.38 11.16
CA LYS A 21 -4.99 -3.83 11.25
C LYS A 21 -6.30 -4.59 11.10
N GLU A 22 -7.35 -4.13 11.79
CA GLU A 22 -8.66 -4.76 11.85
C GLU A 22 -9.64 -4.22 10.78
N GLU A 23 -9.17 -3.44 9.81
CA GLU A 23 -10.06 -2.85 8.79
C GLU A 23 -10.56 -3.91 7.81
N GLU A 24 -11.88 -3.99 7.68
CA GLU A 24 -12.60 -4.96 6.85
C GLU A 24 -12.85 -4.46 5.41
N ARG A 25 -12.53 -3.20 5.12
CA ARG A 25 -12.62 -2.61 3.78
C ARG A 25 -11.24 -2.45 3.17
N THR A 26 -11.13 -2.43 1.85
CA THR A 26 -9.88 -2.02 1.18
C THR A 26 -9.44 -0.65 1.68
N ILE A 27 -8.20 -0.55 2.16
CA ILE A 27 -7.60 0.69 2.65
C ILE A 27 -6.93 1.39 1.48
N VAL A 28 -7.11 2.71 1.37
CA VAL A 28 -6.47 3.53 0.34
C VAL A 28 -5.71 4.67 1.00
N ILE A 29 -4.43 4.77 0.65
CA ILE A 29 -3.50 5.79 1.14
C ILE A 29 -2.78 6.45 -0.02
N LEU A 30 -2.54 7.75 0.14
CA LEU A 30 -1.66 8.52 -0.73
C LEU A 30 -0.25 8.53 -0.13
N GLU A 31 0.76 8.37 -0.97
CA GLU A 31 2.14 8.37 -0.49
C GLU A 31 3.13 8.97 -1.48
N SER A 32 4.23 9.49 -0.95
CA SER A 32 5.35 9.97 -1.76
C SER A 32 6.32 8.83 -2.08
N PRO A 33 7.06 8.91 -3.21
CA PRO A 33 7.99 7.85 -3.61
C PRO A 33 9.12 7.67 -2.59
N ASN A 34 9.50 8.73 -1.89
CA ASN A 34 10.54 8.69 -0.85
C ASN A 34 10.08 7.99 0.45
N ARG A 35 8.76 7.76 0.61
CA ARG A 35 8.17 7.19 1.83
C ARG A 35 7.57 5.80 1.61
N ILE A 36 7.27 5.42 0.38
CA ILE A 36 6.54 4.18 0.08
C ILE A 36 7.21 2.95 0.68
N LEU A 37 8.53 2.81 0.58
CA LEU A 37 9.23 1.64 1.10
C LEU A 37 9.11 1.54 2.63
N LYS A 38 9.19 2.67 3.34
CA LYS A 38 8.93 2.71 4.78
C LYS A 38 7.48 2.34 5.09
N THR A 39 6.53 2.88 4.33
CA THR A 39 5.11 2.57 4.50
C THR A 39 4.80 1.10 4.28
N LEU A 40 5.41 0.44 3.29
CA LEU A 40 5.27 -1.01 3.08
C LEU A 40 5.87 -1.82 4.22
N LYS A 41 7.02 -1.41 4.77
CA LYS A 41 7.62 -2.04 5.95
C LYS A 41 6.72 -1.91 7.18
N ASP A 42 6.14 -0.73 7.40
CA ASP A 42 5.15 -0.52 8.48
C ASP A 42 3.89 -1.38 8.26
N ILE A 43 3.41 -1.52 7.02
CA ILE A 43 2.28 -2.42 6.71
C ILE A 43 2.62 -3.85 7.11
N LYS A 44 3.78 -4.36 6.67
CA LYS A 44 4.23 -5.71 7.03
C LYS A 44 4.35 -5.89 8.55
N GLU A 45 4.87 -4.88 9.26
CA GLU A 45 5.04 -4.90 10.71
C GLU A 45 3.70 -4.91 11.46
N TYR A 46 2.77 -4.01 11.12
CA TYR A 46 1.55 -3.78 11.90
C TYR A 46 0.32 -4.55 11.40
N LEU A 47 0.17 -4.68 10.08
CA LEU A 47 -0.97 -5.36 9.44
C LEU A 47 -0.67 -6.83 9.10
N GLY A 48 0.61 -7.22 9.15
CA GLY A 48 1.10 -8.53 8.73
C GLY A 48 1.21 -8.64 7.21
N GLU A 49 1.22 -9.88 6.71
CA GLU A 49 1.29 -10.13 5.28
C GLU A 49 -0.04 -9.73 4.61
N ARG A 50 0.01 -8.72 3.74
CA ARG A 50 -1.16 -8.20 3.00
C ARG A 50 -0.87 -8.13 1.52
N TYR A 51 -1.88 -8.41 0.71
CA TYR A 51 -1.84 -8.06 -0.70
C TYR A 51 -1.98 -6.55 -0.85
N VAL A 52 -1.12 -5.94 -1.67
CA VAL A 52 -1.10 -4.51 -1.93
C VAL A 52 -1.09 -4.23 -3.43
N VAL A 53 -1.65 -3.09 -3.81
CA VAL A 53 -1.59 -2.56 -5.18
C VAL A 53 -1.08 -1.13 -5.10
N ILE A 54 -0.02 -0.85 -5.85
CA ILE A 54 0.57 0.48 -6.03
C ILE A 54 0.22 0.92 -7.43
N THR A 55 -0.45 2.07 -7.55
CA THR A 55 -0.61 2.78 -8.82
C THR A 55 0.21 4.06 -8.77
N ARG A 56 0.76 4.45 -9.91
CA ARG A 56 1.41 5.76 -10.09
C ARG A 56 0.81 6.50 -11.27
N GLU A 57 0.58 7.80 -11.08
CA GLU A 57 0.04 8.67 -12.12
C GLU A 57 0.86 9.96 -12.15
N LEU A 58 1.51 10.27 -13.28
CA LEU A 58 2.04 11.63 -13.53
C LEU A 58 1.87 12.12 -14.97
N THR A 59 1.35 11.32 -15.90
CA THR A 59 0.76 11.69 -17.21
C THR A 59 0.29 10.39 -17.89
N LYS A 60 -0.67 10.48 -18.81
CA LYS A 60 -1.35 9.35 -19.49
C LYS A 60 -0.46 8.29 -20.16
N ILE A 61 0.85 8.49 -20.25
CA ILE A 61 1.79 7.65 -21.02
C ILE A 61 2.55 6.66 -20.11
N TYR A 62 2.60 6.86 -18.78
CA TYR A 62 3.45 6.08 -17.88
C TYR A 62 2.74 5.53 -16.63
N GLU A 63 1.48 5.12 -16.80
CA GLU A 63 0.77 4.38 -15.75
C GLU A 63 1.50 3.06 -15.47
N GLU A 64 1.85 2.82 -14.21
CA GLU A 64 2.34 1.51 -13.76
C GLU A 64 1.48 1.07 -12.59
N ILE A 65 1.04 -0.18 -12.66
CA ILE A 65 0.35 -0.87 -11.59
C ILE A 65 1.26 -2.01 -11.13
N ILE A 66 1.71 -1.96 -9.88
CA ILE A 66 2.46 -3.03 -9.24
C ILE A 66 1.57 -3.66 -8.18
N ARG A 67 1.45 -4.98 -8.18
CA ARG A 67 0.60 -5.71 -7.23
C ARG A 67 1.24 -7.03 -6.80
N GLY A 68 0.97 -7.44 -5.57
CA GLY A 68 1.56 -8.63 -4.96
C GLY A 68 1.43 -8.61 -3.45
N ASN A 69 1.99 -9.62 -2.79
CA ASN A 69 2.14 -9.61 -1.33
C ASN A 69 3.11 -8.50 -0.92
N VAL A 70 2.89 -7.88 0.24
CA VAL A 70 3.71 -6.76 0.72
C VAL A 70 5.20 -7.09 0.75
N SER A 71 5.60 -8.33 1.10
CA SER A 71 7.00 -8.76 1.05
C SER A 71 7.58 -8.71 -0.37
N GLU A 72 6.86 -9.26 -1.36
CA GLU A 72 7.28 -9.25 -2.76
C GLU A 72 7.40 -7.82 -3.30
N ILE A 73 6.50 -6.93 -2.87
CA ILE A 73 6.54 -5.52 -3.29
C ILE A 73 7.71 -4.78 -2.63
N ILE A 74 8.04 -5.06 -1.37
CA ILE A 74 9.22 -4.51 -0.71
C ILE A 74 10.48 -4.88 -1.50
N GLU A 75 10.67 -6.16 -1.82
CA GLU A 75 11.84 -6.64 -2.58
C GLU A 75 11.95 -5.94 -3.95
N LYS A 76 10.83 -5.90 -4.70
CA LYS A 76 10.78 -5.22 -6.01
C LYS A 76 11.16 -3.73 -5.93
N LEU A 77 10.71 -3.03 -4.89
CA LEU A 77 10.98 -1.60 -4.73
C LEU A 77 12.35 -1.28 -4.14
N GLU A 78 12.98 -2.24 -3.45
CA GLU A 78 14.39 -2.13 -3.05
C GLU A 78 15.32 -2.21 -4.26
N GLU A 79 15.00 -3.03 -5.26
CA GLU A 79 15.75 -3.10 -6.52
C GLU A 79 15.44 -1.95 -7.48
N LYS A 80 14.16 -1.59 -7.62
CA LYS A 80 13.69 -0.58 -8.57
C LYS A 80 12.81 0.47 -7.87
N PRO A 81 13.41 1.57 -7.39
CA PRO A 81 12.65 2.67 -6.80
C PRO A 81 11.65 3.28 -7.77
N ILE A 82 10.44 3.52 -7.29
CA ILE A 82 9.38 4.19 -8.06
C ILE A 82 9.42 5.71 -7.86
N LYS A 83 8.89 6.44 -8.84
CA LYS A 83 8.78 7.90 -8.84
C LYS A 83 7.32 8.30 -9.08
N GLY A 84 7.02 9.55 -8.74
CA GLY A 84 5.71 10.16 -8.93
C GLY A 84 4.75 9.96 -7.77
N GLU A 85 3.54 10.48 -7.93
CA GLU A 85 2.49 10.34 -6.92
C GLU A 85 1.98 8.91 -6.89
N ILE A 86 1.81 8.37 -5.67
CA ILE A 86 1.44 6.98 -5.46
C ILE A 86 0.08 6.92 -4.76
N VAL A 87 -0.80 6.10 -5.31
CA VAL A 87 -1.98 5.59 -4.59
C VAL A 87 -1.70 4.13 -4.24
N LEU A 88 -1.74 3.83 -2.95
CA LEU A 88 -1.51 2.49 -2.42
C LEU A 88 -2.83 1.94 -1.84
N PHE A 89 -3.24 0.81 -2.39
CA PHE A 89 -4.38 0.02 -1.95
C PHE A 89 -3.88 -1.17 -1.12
N ILE A 90 -4.51 -1.41 0.02
CA ILE A 90 -4.17 -2.50 0.93
C ILE A 90 -5.42 -3.36 1.13
N ARG A 91 -5.26 -4.68 0.98
CA ARG A 91 -6.34 -5.65 1.18
C ARG A 91 -6.82 -5.67 2.63
N ALA A 92 -8.14 -5.79 2.81
CA ALA A 92 -8.78 -5.92 4.11
C ALA A 92 -8.39 -7.21 4.84
N ILE A 93 -8.63 -7.28 6.16
CA ILE A 93 -8.16 -8.41 7.00
C ILE A 93 -8.79 -9.75 6.62
N ASN A 94 -10.07 -9.74 6.25
CA ASN A 94 -10.87 -10.93 5.96
C ASN A 94 -11.33 -11.01 4.50
N ASP A 95 -10.65 -10.30 3.58
CA ASP A 95 -10.95 -10.39 2.15
C ASP A 95 -10.43 -11.73 1.62
N ASP A 96 -11.29 -12.52 0.96
CA ASP A 96 -10.98 -13.83 0.38
C ASP A 96 -10.29 -13.73 -1.00
N GLY A 97 -10.24 -12.53 -1.59
CA GLY A 97 -9.46 -12.23 -2.78
C GLY A 97 -10.03 -12.82 -4.06
N ILE A 98 -11.29 -13.22 -4.05
CA ILE A 98 -11.96 -13.83 -5.21
C ILE A 98 -11.94 -12.89 -6.42
N TYR A 99 -11.92 -11.57 -6.20
CA TYR A 99 -11.90 -10.54 -7.23
C TYR A 99 -10.54 -10.34 -7.93
N LEU A 100 -9.46 -10.95 -7.42
CA LEU A 100 -8.09 -10.77 -7.95
C LEU A 100 -7.60 -11.99 -8.74
N LYS A 101 -8.45 -12.99 -9.01
CA LYS A 101 -8.11 -14.11 -9.90
C LYS A 101 -7.96 -13.57 -11.33
N ASN A 102 -6.70 -13.34 -11.70
CA ASN A 102 -6.16 -12.96 -13.01
C ASN A 102 -7.15 -13.05 -14.20
N GLN A 103 -7.43 -11.88 -14.79
CA GLN A 103 -7.34 -11.73 -16.24
C GLN A 103 -5.90 -11.33 -16.59
#